data_AF-A0A7S1LX11-F1
#
_entry.id   AF-A0A7S1LX11-F1
#
_cell.length_a   1.000
_cell.length_b   1.000
_cell.length_c   1.000
_cell.angle_alpha   90.00
_cell.angle_beta   90.00
_cell.angle_gamma   90.00
#
_symmetry.space_group_name_H-M   'P 1'
#
loop_
_entity.id
_entity.type
_entity.pdbx_description
1 polymer ?
#
loop_
_entity_poly.entity_id
_entity_poly.type
_entity_poly.pdbx_seq_one_letter_code
_entity_poly.pdbx_strand_id
1 'polypeptide(L)'
;AAEVSVFLKAGSALDVKAERSNPFRWMSDKVWLNVLQLSRHQFGVDQMLFFREIVDFIQRNEQNWKKWFDENEPESVPVPDYEERIEMERTLGPFLRLTIVRCMREDRCGISCAQFIEKMLDSRFSAPVTDAIADIFEESSPRKPVLYLLTAGSDPTVSIDELAKKKKKFPTDKVSMGEGQEKVAREKNNNAFLTGGWVILQNSHLGIGYMCELEDVLLKTSDID
;
A
#
# COMPACT_ATOMS: atom_id res chain seq x y z
N ALA A 1 6.37 -17.99 -7.04
CA ALA A 1 5.00 -18.23 -6.49
C ALA A 1 5.05 -18.89 -5.11
N ALA A 2 5.87 -19.93 -4.90
CA ALA A 2 6.03 -20.58 -3.60
C ALA A 2 6.61 -19.65 -2.51
N GLU A 3 7.57 -18.80 -2.85
CA GLU A 3 8.21 -17.88 -1.88
C GLU A 3 7.24 -16.82 -1.34
N VAL A 4 6.42 -16.25 -2.23
CA VAL A 4 5.35 -15.33 -1.82
C VAL A 4 4.33 -16.06 -0.93
N SER A 5 4.05 -17.33 -1.19
CA SER A 5 3.17 -18.12 -0.33
C SER A 5 3.75 -18.34 1.07
N VAL A 6 5.06 -18.59 1.22
CA VAL A 6 5.66 -18.72 2.57
C VAL A 6 5.65 -17.39 3.30
N PHE A 7 5.89 -16.29 2.60
CA PHE A 7 5.82 -14.95 3.20
C PHE A 7 4.41 -14.61 3.70
N LEU A 8 3.38 -14.90 2.90
CA LEU A 8 1.98 -14.58 3.26
C LEU A 8 1.42 -15.50 4.35
N LYS A 9 1.68 -16.81 4.25
CA LYS A 9 1.08 -17.82 5.14
C LYS A 9 1.95 -18.12 6.36
N ALA A 10 3.27 -17.99 6.23
CA ALA A 10 4.24 -18.49 7.20
C ALA A 10 3.83 -19.89 7.71
N GLY A 11 3.91 -20.14 9.01
CA GLY A 11 3.54 -21.40 9.64
C GLY A 11 2.06 -21.57 9.96
N SER A 12 1.15 -20.73 9.43
CA SER A 12 -0.28 -20.77 9.78
C SER A 12 -1.01 -22.07 9.45
N ALA A 13 -0.47 -22.87 8.52
CA ALA A 13 -1.03 -24.17 8.14
C ALA A 13 -0.52 -25.33 9.01
N LEU A 14 0.46 -25.09 9.91
CA LEU A 14 1.03 -26.12 10.77
C LEU A 14 0.20 -26.28 12.05
N ASP A 15 0.11 -27.52 12.54
CA ASP A 15 -0.55 -27.85 13.80
C ASP A 15 0.47 -27.91 14.94
N VAL A 16 0.30 -27.07 15.96
CA VAL A 16 1.14 -27.02 17.17
C VAL A 16 1.32 -28.40 17.82
N LYS A 17 0.30 -29.27 17.78
CA LYS A 17 0.35 -30.60 18.41
C LYS A 17 1.10 -31.64 17.57
N ALA A 18 1.10 -31.48 16.25
CA ALA A 18 1.79 -32.38 15.33
C ALA A 18 3.28 -32.03 15.17
N GLU A 19 3.65 -30.79 15.50
CA GLU A 19 4.98 -30.25 15.30
C GLU A 19 5.89 -30.38 16.53
N ARG A 20 7.20 -30.17 16.31
CA ARG A 20 8.18 -30.10 17.41
C ARG A 20 7.77 -28.99 18.38
N SER A 21 7.67 -29.30 19.66
CA SER A 21 7.30 -28.31 20.69
C SER A 21 8.31 -27.16 20.75
N ASN A 22 7.78 -25.95 20.99
CA ASN A 22 8.57 -24.75 21.17
C ASN A 22 9.43 -24.85 22.45
N PRO A 23 10.77 -24.82 22.36
CA PRO A 23 11.62 -24.90 23.53
C PRO A 23 11.85 -23.53 24.21
N PHE A 24 11.41 -22.43 23.60
CA PHE A 24 11.76 -21.07 24.00
C PHE A 24 10.62 -20.37 24.74
N ARG A 25 10.88 -19.87 25.95
CA ARG A 25 9.88 -19.14 26.75
C ARG A 25 9.58 -17.73 26.24
N TRP A 26 10.51 -17.13 25.50
CA TRP A 26 10.39 -15.77 24.97
C TRP A 26 9.68 -15.72 23.60
N MET A 27 9.43 -16.88 22.98
CA MET A 27 8.79 -17.01 21.68
C MET A 27 7.42 -17.66 21.85
N SER A 28 6.40 -17.20 21.12
CA SER A 28 5.10 -17.86 21.09
C SER A 28 5.10 -19.07 20.15
N ASP A 29 4.18 -20.02 20.37
CA ASP A 29 4.02 -21.17 19.47
C ASP A 29 3.70 -20.76 18.03
N LYS A 30 2.95 -19.66 17.83
CA LYS A 30 2.68 -19.11 16.50
C LYS A 30 3.98 -18.73 15.78
N VAL A 31 4.87 -18.01 16.46
CA VAL A 31 6.16 -17.61 15.89
C VAL A 31 7.05 -18.83 15.66
N TRP A 32 7.04 -19.77 16.61
CA TRP A 32 7.79 -21.01 16.48
C TRP A 32 7.37 -21.83 15.25
N LEU A 33 6.07 -21.97 15.00
CA LEU A 33 5.56 -22.61 13.79
C LEU A 33 6.02 -21.88 12.52
N ASN A 34 6.09 -20.55 12.53
CA ASN A 34 6.64 -19.79 11.40
C ASN A 34 8.11 -20.14 11.15
N VAL A 35 8.92 -20.22 12.22
CA VAL A 35 10.34 -20.62 12.15
C VAL A 35 10.48 -22.04 11.61
N LEU A 36 9.64 -22.98 12.06
CA LEU A 36 9.64 -24.34 11.54
C LEU A 36 9.29 -24.39 10.05
N GLN A 37 8.26 -23.66 9.62
CA GLN A 37 7.90 -23.58 8.21
C GLN A 37 9.04 -22.95 7.38
N LEU A 38 9.66 -21.89 7.90
CA LEU A 38 10.78 -21.21 7.26
C LEU A 38 11.97 -22.16 7.07
N SER A 39 12.28 -22.98 8.08
CA SER A 39 13.38 -23.97 8.02
C SER A 39 13.21 -25.03 6.93
N ARG A 40 11.97 -25.28 6.51
CA ARG A 40 11.61 -26.29 5.51
C ARG A 40 11.43 -25.69 4.11
N HIS A 41 11.41 -24.36 3.99
CA HIS A 41 11.12 -23.69 2.74
C HIS A 41 12.35 -23.56 1.85
N GLN A 42 12.14 -23.78 0.56
CA GLN A 42 13.14 -23.64 -0.49
C GLN A 42 12.97 -22.28 -1.17
N PHE A 43 14.07 -21.55 -1.31
CA PHE A 43 14.11 -20.24 -1.96
C PHE A 43 14.87 -20.31 -3.28
N GLY A 44 14.45 -19.48 -4.23
CA GLY A 44 15.10 -19.34 -5.53
C GLY A 44 14.89 -20.50 -6.48
N VAL A 45 15.47 -20.36 -7.67
CA VAL A 45 15.39 -21.36 -8.75
C VAL A 45 16.15 -22.64 -8.36
N ASP A 46 17.25 -22.49 -7.62
CA ASP A 46 18.08 -23.60 -7.16
C ASP A 46 17.49 -24.37 -5.97
N GLN A 47 16.27 -24.02 -5.53
CA GLN A 47 15.54 -24.68 -4.44
C GLN A 47 16.36 -24.77 -3.14
N MET A 48 17.10 -23.70 -2.82
CA MET A 48 18.00 -23.65 -1.68
C MET A 48 17.20 -23.58 -0.39
N LEU A 49 17.45 -24.51 0.54
CA LEU A 49 16.93 -24.47 1.90
C LEU A 49 17.74 -23.45 2.74
N PHE A 50 17.63 -22.16 2.41
CA PHE A 50 18.47 -21.11 2.98
C PHE A 50 18.42 -21.07 4.51
N PHE A 51 17.23 -21.20 5.10
CA PHE A 51 17.01 -21.17 6.54
C PHE A 51 16.99 -22.55 7.22
N ARG A 52 17.50 -23.60 6.56
CA ARG A 52 17.44 -24.99 7.10
C ARG A 52 17.93 -25.11 8.54
N GLU A 53 18.99 -24.38 8.87
CA GLU A 53 19.70 -24.46 10.14
C GLU A 53 19.14 -23.49 11.19
N ILE A 54 18.10 -22.71 10.88
CA ILE A 54 17.61 -21.62 11.75
C ILE A 54 17.22 -22.11 13.15
N VAL A 55 16.63 -23.30 13.25
CA VAL A 55 16.27 -23.91 14.53
C VAL A 55 17.49 -24.19 15.39
N ASP A 56 18.55 -24.74 14.78
CA ASP A 56 19.79 -25.06 15.48
C ASP A 56 20.58 -23.79 15.85
N PHE A 57 20.55 -22.75 15.00
CA PHE A 57 21.17 -21.46 15.30
C PHE A 57 20.47 -20.73 16.45
N ILE A 58 19.13 -20.67 16.46
CA ILE A 58 18.39 -20.09 17.59
C ILE A 58 18.69 -20.87 18.87
N GLN A 59 18.78 -22.21 18.81
CA GLN A 59 19.07 -23.02 20.00
C GLN A 59 20.50 -22.84 20.53
N ARG A 60 21.51 -22.73 19.65
CA ARG A 60 22.92 -22.59 20.06
C ARG A 60 23.29 -21.16 20.44
N ASN A 61 22.63 -20.16 19.82
CA ASN A 61 22.91 -18.74 19.96
C ASN A 61 21.69 -17.99 20.54
N GLU A 62 20.98 -18.62 21.47
CA GLU A 62 19.67 -18.14 21.96
C GLU A 62 19.73 -16.70 22.48
N GLN A 63 20.81 -16.32 23.17
CA GLN A 63 20.94 -14.98 23.74
C GLN A 63 20.90 -13.87 22.69
N ASN A 64 21.58 -14.06 21.55
CA ASN A 64 21.60 -13.06 20.48
C ASN A 64 20.30 -13.05 19.68
N TRP A 65 19.69 -14.21 19.44
CA TRP A 65 18.38 -14.31 18.80
C TRP A 65 17.28 -13.67 19.63
N LYS A 66 17.28 -13.92 20.94
CA LYS A 66 16.35 -13.25 21.86
C LYS A 66 16.58 -11.75 21.87
N LYS A 67 17.84 -11.29 21.92
CA LYS A 67 18.17 -9.85 21.85
C LYS A 67 17.66 -9.21 20.55
N TRP A 68 17.87 -9.86 19.42
CA TRP A 68 17.36 -9.40 18.13
C TRP A 68 15.83 -9.38 18.10
N PHE A 69 15.20 -10.43 18.63
CA PHE A 69 13.73 -10.52 18.71
C PHE A 69 13.12 -9.42 19.58
N ASP A 70 13.78 -9.04 20.68
CA ASP A 70 13.33 -8.00 21.61
C ASP A 70 13.68 -6.57 21.15
N GLU A 71 14.42 -6.40 20.04
CA GLU A 71 14.79 -5.09 19.53
C GLU A 71 13.56 -4.29 19.08
N ASN A 72 13.60 -2.96 19.17
CA ASN A 72 12.48 -2.14 18.70
C ASN A 72 12.40 -2.16 17.16
N GLU A 73 13.56 -2.21 16.51
CA GLU A 73 13.73 -2.15 15.04
C GLU A 73 14.58 -3.32 14.52
N PRO A 74 14.13 -4.58 14.72
CA PRO A 74 14.86 -5.80 14.34
C PRO A 74 15.21 -5.86 12.85
N GLU A 75 14.39 -5.24 11.99
CA GLU A 75 14.62 -5.17 10.54
C GLU A 75 15.84 -4.32 10.15
N SER A 76 16.27 -3.42 11.04
CA SER A 76 17.37 -2.48 10.83
C SER A 76 18.69 -2.92 11.49
N VAL A 77 18.69 -4.04 12.20
CA VAL A 77 19.90 -4.61 12.83
C VAL A 77 20.29 -5.95 12.18
N PRO A 78 21.57 -6.35 12.28
CA PRO A 78 22.03 -7.62 11.74
C PRO A 78 21.23 -8.83 12.24
N VAL A 79 20.78 -9.68 11.32
CA VAL A 79 20.10 -10.94 11.66
C VAL A 79 21.15 -11.91 12.20
N PRO A 80 21.02 -12.42 13.44
CA PRO A 80 22.01 -13.34 14.01
C PRO A 80 22.21 -14.56 13.11
N ASP A 81 23.46 -14.97 12.92
CA ASP A 81 23.87 -16.15 12.13
C ASP A 81 23.53 -16.12 10.61
N TYR A 82 22.72 -15.17 10.14
CA TYR A 82 22.28 -15.07 8.74
C TYR A 82 22.67 -13.78 8.02
N GLU A 83 23.07 -12.73 8.74
CA GLU A 83 23.35 -11.42 8.11
C GLU A 83 24.28 -11.52 6.91
N GLU A 84 25.45 -12.13 7.10
CA GLU A 84 26.45 -12.28 6.06
C GLU A 84 25.92 -13.11 4.86
N ARG A 85 25.20 -14.21 5.14
CA ARG A 85 24.59 -15.05 4.10
C ARG A 85 23.54 -14.27 3.29
N ILE A 86 22.77 -13.41 3.97
CA ILE A 86 21.74 -12.56 3.35
C ILE A 86 22.39 -11.50 2.46
N GLU A 87 23.49 -10.88 2.91
CA GLU A 87 24.21 -9.86 2.14
C GLU A 87 24.92 -10.44 0.90
N MET A 88 25.41 -11.68 0.98
CA MET A 88 25.99 -12.39 -0.17
C MET A 88 24.95 -12.67 -1.26
N GLU A 89 23.68 -12.87 -0.89
CA GLU A 89 22.57 -13.09 -1.81
C GLU A 89 22.07 -11.78 -2.43
N ARG A 90 22.73 -11.31 -3.49
CA ARG A 90 22.44 -10.00 -4.10
C ARG A 90 21.00 -9.81 -4.56
N THR A 91 20.36 -10.87 -5.05
CA THR A 91 19.01 -10.78 -5.64
C THR A 91 17.92 -11.11 -4.62
N LEU A 92 18.11 -12.18 -3.84
CA LEU A 92 17.10 -12.68 -2.89
C LEU A 92 17.29 -12.14 -1.47
N GLY A 93 18.47 -11.66 -1.11
CA GLY A 93 18.82 -11.18 0.24
C GLY A 93 17.79 -10.24 0.86
N PRO A 94 17.37 -9.16 0.17
CA PRO A 94 16.33 -8.27 0.69
C PRO A 94 15.01 -9.00 1.01
N PHE A 95 14.59 -9.94 0.17
CA PHE A 95 13.38 -10.73 0.38
C PHE A 95 13.55 -11.77 1.51
N LEU A 96 14.73 -12.38 1.63
CA LEU A 96 15.07 -13.31 2.71
C LEU A 96 15.00 -12.60 4.07
N ARG A 97 15.55 -11.38 4.17
CA ARG A 97 15.42 -10.53 5.37
C ARG A 97 13.97 -10.22 5.69
N LEU A 98 13.21 -9.76 4.70
CA LEU A 98 11.78 -9.49 4.86
C LEU A 98 11.03 -10.73 5.39
N THR A 99 11.34 -11.91 4.86
CA THR A 99 10.68 -13.16 5.22
C THR A 99 10.97 -13.57 6.66
N ILE A 100 12.23 -13.46 7.12
CA ILE A 100 12.56 -13.81 8.51
C ILE A 100 11.97 -12.81 9.51
N VAL A 101 11.98 -11.51 9.19
CA VAL A 101 11.28 -10.49 9.99
C VAL A 101 9.78 -10.80 10.05
N ARG A 102 9.14 -11.11 8.91
CA ARG A 102 7.72 -11.49 8.89
C ARG A 102 7.43 -12.71 9.75
N CYS A 103 8.30 -13.71 9.76
CA CYS A 103 8.11 -14.94 10.53
C CYS A 103 8.23 -14.71 12.04
N MET A 104 9.16 -13.86 12.47
CA MET A 104 9.49 -13.66 13.88
C MET A 104 8.84 -12.41 14.49
N ARG A 105 8.75 -11.32 13.74
CA ARG A 105 8.29 -9.99 14.16
C ARG A 105 7.27 -9.42 13.17
N GLU A 106 6.10 -10.06 13.15
CA GLU A 106 4.97 -9.68 12.30
C GLU A 106 4.55 -8.22 12.46
N ASP A 107 4.70 -7.66 13.65
CA ASP A 107 4.44 -6.24 13.97
C ASP A 107 5.35 -5.27 13.19
N ARG A 108 6.55 -5.71 12.80
CA ARG A 108 7.52 -4.93 12.01
C ARG A 108 7.45 -5.20 10.51
N CYS A 109 6.56 -6.10 10.07
CA CYS A 109 6.45 -6.52 8.68
C CYS A 109 6.19 -5.34 7.73
N GLY A 110 5.31 -4.40 8.10
CA GLY A 110 5.01 -3.24 7.25
C GLY A 110 6.23 -2.36 6.98
N ILE A 111 7.05 -2.11 7.99
CA ILE A 111 8.29 -1.33 7.88
C ILE A 111 9.32 -2.10 7.06
N SER A 112 9.48 -3.40 7.32
CA SER A 112 10.38 -4.24 6.53
C SER A 112 9.96 -4.34 5.05
N CYS A 113 8.65 -4.32 4.75
CA CYS A 113 8.14 -4.24 3.38
C CYS A 113 8.55 -2.93 2.71
N ALA A 114 8.44 -1.79 3.41
CA ALA A 114 8.88 -0.50 2.89
C ALA A 114 10.37 -0.51 2.57
N GLN A 115 11.22 -0.98 3.50
CA GLN A 115 12.67 -1.13 3.28
C GLN A 115 12.99 -2.06 2.10
N PHE A 116 12.22 -3.15 1.94
CA PHE A 116 12.36 -4.05 0.80
C PHE A 116 12.04 -3.34 -0.53
N ILE A 117 10.94 -2.59 -0.59
CA ILE A 117 10.54 -1.81 -1.77
C ILE A 117 11.62 -0.76 -2.11
N GLU A 118 12.14 -0.05 -1.12
CA GLU A 118 13.20 0.93 -1.29
C GLU A 118 14.47 0.33 -1.88
N LYS A 119 14.88 -0.85 -1.38
CA LYS A 119 16.09 -1.55 -1.86
C LYS A 119 15.92 -2.14 -3.26
N MET A 120 14.73 -2.63 -3.60
CA MET A 120 14.51 -3.33 -4.87
C MET A 120 14.08 -2.40 -6.01
N LEU A 121 13.41 -1.30 -5.70
CA LEU A 121 12.89 -0.37 -6.70
C LEU A 121 13.58 0.98 -6.56
N ASP A 122 13.15 1.81 -5.60
CA ASP A 122 13.69 3.13 -5.26
C ASP A 122 12.87 3.71 -4.10
N SER A 123 13.42 4.68 -3.36
CA SER A 123 12.72 5.33 -2.24
C SER A 123 11.47 6.10 -2.65
N ARG A 124 11.35 6.53 -3.91
CA ARG A 124 10.12 7.16 -4.42
C ARG A 124 8.89 6.25 -4.38
N PHE A 125 9.06 4.93 -4.27
CA PHE A 125 7.96 3.97 -4.22
C PHE A 125 7.46 3.69 -2.79
N SER A 126 8.19 4.12 -1.76
CA SER A 126 7.75 4.09 -0.35
C SER A 126 7.46 5.48 0.20
N ALA A 127 7.98 6.54 -0.44
CA ALA A 127 7.79 7.91 0.00
C ALA A 127 6.30 8.34 -0.08
N PRO A 128 5.83 9.16 0.87
CA PRO A 128 4.49 9.73 0.78
C PRO A 128 4.41 10.67 -0.45
N VAL A 129 3.39 10.47 -1.27
CA VAL A 129 3.10 11.35 -2.41
C VAL A 129 2.10 12.42 -1.98
N THR A 130 2.40 13.68 -2.24
CA THR A 130 1.44 14.79 -2.12
C THR A 130 1.09 15.25 -3.52
N ASP A 131 -0.09 14.89 -4.01
CA ASP A 131 -0.55 15.37 -5.31
C ASP A 131 -1.08 16.80 -5.16
N ALA A 132 -0.41 17.78 -5.79
CA ALA A 132 -0.94 19.13 -5.83
C ALA A 132 -2.11 19.19 -6.82
N ILE A 133 -3.12 20.00 -6.52
CA ILE A 133 -4.28 20.19 -7.42
C ILE A 133 -3.85 20.71 -8.81
N ALA A 134 -2.73 21.44 -8.88
CA ALA A 134 -2.16 21.88 -10.15
C ALA A 134 -1.69 20.69 -11.01
N ASP A 135 -1.00 19.71 -10.41
CA ASP A 135 -0.49 18.53 -11.10
C ASP A 135 -1.66 17.67 -11.59
N ILE A 136 -2.67 17.46 -10.72
CA ILE A 136 -3.92 16.77 -11.07
C ILE A 136 -4.61 17.45 -12.27
N PHE A 137 -4.64 18.79 -12.29
CA PHE A 137 -5.24 19.54 -13.39
C PHE A 137 -4.47 19.36 -14.71
N GLU A 138 -3.14 19.31 -14.67
CA GLU A 138 -2.30 19.12 -15.86
C GLU A 138 -2.49 17.74 -16.50
N GLU A 139 -2.78 16.72 -15.70
CA GLU A 139 -3.11 15.37 -16.18
C GLU A 139 -4.59 15.19 -16.54
N SER A 140 -5.45 16.12 -16.09
CA SER A 140 -6.89 16.06 -16.33
C SER A 140 -7.29 16.44 -17.76
N SER A 141 -8.50 16.08 -18.14
CA SER A 141 -9.11 16.47 -19.41
C SER A 141 -10.57 16.87 -19.19
N PRO A 142 -11.14 17.79 -19.98
CA PRO A 142 -12.58 18.10 -19.90
C PRO A 142 -13.50 16.88 -20.05
N ARG A 143 -13.01 15.78 -20.65
CA ARG A 143 -13.73 14.50 -20.79
C ARG A 143 -13.53 13.54 -19.60
N LYS A 144 -12.51 13.78 -18.78
CA LYS A 144 -12.11 12.92 -17.66
C LYS A 144 -12.25 13.73 -16.37
N PRO A 145 -13.42 13.67 -15.71
CA PRO A 145 -13.63 14.42 -14.49
C PRO A 145 -12.69 13.93 -13.39
N VAL A 146 -12.29 14.86 -12.51
CA VAL A 146 -11.44 14.55 -11.36
C VAL A 146 -12.33 14.17 -10.17
N LEU A 147 -12.15 12.96 -9.64
CA LEU A 147 -12.86 12.47 -8.47
C LEU A 147 -11.97 12.58 -7.22
N TYR A 148 -12.43 13.37 -6.24
CA TYR A 148 -11.76 13.47 -4.94
C TYR A 148 -12.39 12.49 -3.94
N LEU A 149 -11.61 11.54 -3.45
CA LEU A 149 -12.00 10.63 -2.37
C LEU A 149 -11.53 11.22 -1.04
N LEU A 150 -12.48 11.76 -0.28
CA LEU A 150 -12.20 12.59 0.88
C LEU A 150 -12.38 11.82 2.19
N THR A 151 -11.51 12.10 3.15
CA THR A 151 -11.73 11.78 4.56
C THR A 151 -12.41 12.96 5.26
N ALA A 152 -13.05 12.71 6.40
CA ALA A 152 -13.72 13.77 7.16
C ALA A 152 -12.76 14.92 7.49
N GLY A 153 -13.14 16.15 7.15
CA GLY A 153 -12.32 17.35 7.37
C GLY A 153 -11.32 17.68 6.27
N SER A 154 -11.20 16.86 5.21
CA SER A 154 -10.40 17.16 4.03
C SER A 154 -11.32 17.66 2.90
N ASP A 155 -11.39 18.97 2.68
CA ASP A 155 -12.16 19.57 1.57
C ASP A 155 -11.22 20.39 0.65
N PRO A 156 -11.01 19.97 -0.61
CA PRO A 156 -10.10 20.63 -1.54
C PRO A 156 -10.70 21.90 -2.19
N THR A 157 -11.97 22.24 -1.92
CA THR A 157 -12.70 23.31 -2.62
C THR A 157 -11.95 24.65 -2.64
N VAL A 158 -11.31 25.04 -1.53
CA VAL A 158 -10.56 26.29 -1.44
C VAL A 158 -9.36 26.28 -2.39
N SER A 159 -8.58 25.20 -2.39
CA SER A 159 -7.42 25.05 -3.26
C SER A 159 -7.81 24.92 -4.74
N ILE A 160 -8.97 24.31 -5.05
CA ILE A 160 -9.54 24.30 -6.41
C ILE A 160 -9.88 25.73 -6.85
N ASP A 161 -10.53 26.52 -6.00
CA ASP A 161 -10.85 27.93 -6.30
C ASP A 161 -9.60 28.78 -6.52
N GLU A 162 -8.56 28.58 -5.71
CA GLU A 162 -7.27 29.27 -5.89
C GLU A 162 -6.64 28.94 -7.24
N LEU A 163 -6.68 27.67 -7.66
CA LEU A 163 -6.22 27.29 -8.99
C LEU A 163 -7.12 27.86 -10.09
N ALA A 164 -8.44 27.82 -9.92
CA ALA A 164 -9.39 28.39 -10.86
C ALA A 164 -9.15 29.89 -11.11
N LYS A 165 -8.80 30.64 -10.06
CA LYS A 165 -8.39 32.06 -10.20
C LYS A 165 -7.15 32.19 -11.08
N LYS A 166 -6.12 31.37 -10.86
CA LYS A 166 -4.88 31.37 -11.68
C LYS A 166 -5.15 31.00 -13.13
N LYS A 167 -6.09 30.08 -13.40
CA LYS A 167 -6.46 29.62 -14.75
C LYS A 167 -7.55 30.46 -15.42
N LYS A 168 -8.00 31.57 -14.80
CA LYS A 168 -9.12 32.42 -15.28
C LYS A 168 -10.42 31.64 -15.50
N LYS A 169 -10.68 30.65 -14.64
CA LYS A 169 -11.88 29.81 -14.59
C LYS A 169 -12.77 30.10 -13.38
N PHE A 170 -12.42 31.13 -12.60
CA PHE A 170 -13.19 31.61 -11.45
C PHE A 170 -14.28 32.60 -11.90
N PRO A 171 -15.47 32.60 -11.28
CA PRO A 171 -15.92 31.72 -10.19
C PRO A 171 -16.20 30.28 -10.66
N THR A 172 -15.95 29.32 -9.77
CA THR A 172 -16.38 27.92 -9.97
C THR A 172 -17.86 27.79 -9.62
N ASP A 173 -18.59 26.96 -10.37
CA ASP A 173 -19.97 26.60 -10.05
C ASP A 173 -19.96 25.45 -9.04
N LYS A 174 -20.67 25.59 -7.92
CA LYS A 174 -20.71 24.58 -6.85
C LYS A 174 -22.12 24.07 -6.65
N VAL A 175 -22.27 22.75 -6.61
CA VAL A 175 -23.54 22.09 -6.32
C VAL A 175 -23.30 21.01 -5.27
N SER A 176 -23.92 21.16 -4.09
CA SER A 176 -23.94 20.11 -3.08
C SER A 176 -25.03 19.11 -3.45
N MET A 177 -24.64 17.90 -3.79
CA MET A 177 -25.56 16.84 -4.18
C MET A 177 -26.41 16.38 -2.98
N GLY A 178 -27.64 16.01 -3.29
CA GLY A 178 -28.68 15.63 -2.33
C GLY A 178 -30.03 15.60 -3.05
N GLU A 179 -31.11 15.43 -2.30
CA GLU A 179 -32.46 15.34 -2.87
C GLU A 179 -32.81 16.58 -3.72
N GLY A 180 -33.13 16.35 -5.00
CA GLY A 180 -33.60 17.38 -5.93
C GLY A 180 -32.51 18.26 -6.55
N GLN A 181 -31.22 18.00 -6.27
CA GLN A 181 -30.09 18.81 -6.76
C GLN A 181 -29.65 18.43 -8.18
N GLU A 182 -30.15 17.32 -8.73
CA GLU A 182 -29.78 16.80 -10.04
C GLU A 182 -30.13 17.80 -11.16
N LYS A 183 -31.25 18.53 -11.01
CA LYS A 183 -31.67 19.55 -11.99
C LYS A 183 -30.67 20.71 -12.04
N VAL A 184 -30.22 21.19 -10.87
CA VAL A 184 -29.25 22.28 -10.75
C VAL A 184 -27.90 21.83 -11.28
N ALA A 185 -27.45 20.63 -10.90
CA ALA A 185 -26.20 20.05 -11.36
C ALA A 185 -26.16 19.92 -12.89
N ARG A 186 -27.27 19.49 -13.50
CA ARG A 186 -27.41 19.38 -14.96
C ARG A 186 -27.29 20.73 -15.65
N GLU A 187 -27.99 21.74 -15.14
CA GLU A 187 -27.93 23.08 -15.70
C GLU A 187 -26.50 23.64 -15.65
N LYS A 188 -25.82 23.49 -14.51
CA LYS A 188 -24.43 23.93 -14.34
C LYS A 188 -23.47 23.19 -15.26
N ASN A 189 -23.58 21.87 -15.37
CA ASN A 189 -22.74 21.09 -16.28
C ASN A 189 -22.99 21.46 -17.74
N ASN A 190 -24.24 21.58 -18.18
CA ASN A 190 -24.55 21.99 -19.56
C ASN A 190 -23.97 23.36 -19.89
N ASN A 191 -24.07 24.32 -18.97
CA ASN A 191 -23.46 25.63 -19.14
C ASN A 191 -21.91 25.54 -19.19
N ALA A 192 -21.31 24.68 -18.36
CA ALA A 192 -19.87 24.45 -18.38
C ALA A 192 -19.38 23.78 -19.66
N PHE A 193 -20.15 22.87 -20.26
CA PHE A 193 -19.85 22.31 -21.60
C PHE A 193 -19.75 23.39 -22.67
N LEU A 194 -20.59 24.43 -22.60
CA LEU A 194 -20.62 25.52 -23.59
C LEU A 194 -19.55 26.59 -23.31
N THR A 195 -19.26 26.87 -22.04
CA THR A 195 -18.41 28.00 -21.63
C THR A 195 -16.99 27.60 -21.26
N GLY A 196 -16.74 26.29 -21.07
CA GLY A 196 -15.50 25.77 -20.53
C GLY A 196 -15.26 26.15 -19.06
N GLY A 197 -16.34 26.35 -18.28
CA GLY A 197 -16.31 26.64 -16.84
C GLY A 197 -15.98 25.41 -15.99
N TRP A 198 -15.73 25.61 -14.70
CA TRP A 198 -15.47 24.52 -13.74
C TRP A 198 -16.68 24.32 -12.84
N VAL A 199 -17.14 23.06 -12.75
CA VAL A 199 -18.24 22.65 -11.87
C VAL A 199 -17.69 21.72 -10.80
N ILE A 200 -17.97 22.05 -9.53
CA ILE A 200 -17.62 21.27 -8.36
C ILE A 200 -18.92 20.65 -7.81
N LEU A 201 -19.03 19.33 -7.95
CA LEU A 201 -20.11 18.55 -7.34
C LEU A 201 -19.63 18.08 -5.97
N GLN A 202 -20.21 18.64 -4.91
CA GLN A 202 -19.91 18.28 -3.52
C GLN A 202 -20.86 17.17 -3.08
N ASN A 203 -20.45 16.34 -2.12
CA ASN A 203 -21.28 15.25 -1.59
C ASN A 203 -21.83 14.30 -2.68
N SER A 204 -21.09 14.09 -3.77
CA SER A 204 -21.52 13.32 -4.94
C SER A 204 -22.04 11.90 -4.64
N HIS A 205 -21.60 11.31 -3.53
CA HIS A 205 -22.08 10.03 -3.02
C HIS A 205 -23.58 10.04 -2.64
N LEU A 206 -24.18 11.21 -2.42
CA LEU A 206 -25.62 11.39 -2.19
C LEU A 206 -26.43 11.50 -3.50
N GLY A 207 -25.76 11.60 -4.65
CA GLY A 207 -26.36 11.82 -5.97
C GLY A 207 -25.95 10.79 -7.01
N ILE A 208 -25.82 9.52 -6.62
CA ILE A 208 -25.25 8.44 -7.46
C ILE A 208 -25.96 8.32 -8.82
N GLY A 209 -27.29 8.42 -8.85
CA GLY A 209 -28.05 8.36 -10.10
C GLY A 209 -27.62 9.42 -11.12
N TYR A 210 -27.36 10.64 -10.65
CA TYR A 210 -26.86 11.72 -11.51
C TYR A 210 -25.38 11.52 -11.90
N MET A 211 -24.56 10.91 -11.05
CA MET A 211 -23.18 10.58 -11.43
C MET A 211 -23.13 9.57 -12.60
N CYS A 212 -23.98 8.54 -12.58
CA CYS A 212 -24.10 7.58 -13.69
C CYS A 212 -24.59 8.28 -14.97
N GLU A 213 -25.55 9.20 -14.84
CA GLU A 213 -26.02 9.97 -15.98
C GLU A 213 -24.91 10.88 -16.56
N LEU A 214 -24.12 11.53 -15.70
CA LEU A 214 -23.02 12.38 -16.12
C LEU A 214 -21.94 11.59 -16.88
N GLU A 215 -21.61 10.38 -16.43
CA GLU A 215 -20.73 9.46 -17.15
C GLU A 215 -21.27 9.17 -18.56
N ASP A 216 -22.55 8.82 -18.66
CA ASP A 216 -23.24 8.56 -19.93
C ASP A 216 -23.17 9.77 -20.89
N VAL A 217 -23.36 10.98 -20.36
CA VAL A 217 -23.26 12.23 -21.14
C VAL A 217 -21.82 12.45 -21.61
N LEU A 218 -20.83 12.28 -20.74
CA LEU A 218 -19.42 12.48 -21.06
C LEU A 218 -18.93 11.51 -22.15
N LEU A 219 -19.39 10.26 -22.11
CA LEU A 219 -19.03 9.21 -23.08
C LEU A 219 -19.70 9.42 -24.45
N LYS A 220 -20.95 9.91 -24.48
CA LYS A 220 -21.73 10.07 -25.74
C LYS A 220 -21.45 11.38 -26.47
N THR A 221 -20.94 12.39 -25.78
CA THR A 221 -20.70 13.71 -26.37
C THR A 221 -19.44 13.68 -27.23
N SER A 222 -19.59 13.90 -28.53
CA SER A 222 -18.48 13.98 -29.50
C SER A 222 -17.56 15.16 -29.23
N ASP A 223 -16.27 15.01 -29.54
CA ASP A 223 -15.31 16.11 -29.47
C ASP A 223 -15.68 17.21 -30.46
N ILE A 224 -15.49 18.44 -30.01
CA ILE A 224 -15.61 19.63 -30.84
C ILE A 224 -14.18 19.96 -31.23
N ASP A 225 -13.87 19.88 -32.53
CA ASP A 225 -12.59 20.28 -33.11
C ASP A 225 -12.21 21.73 -32.77
#